data_AF-A0A2U2AID5-F1
#
_entry.id   AF-A0A2U2AID5-F1
#
_cell.length_a   1.000
_cell.length_b   1.000
_cell.length_c   1.000
_cell.angle_alpha   90.00
_cell.angle_beta   90.00
_cell.angle_gamma   90.00
#
_symmetry.space_group_name_H-M   'P 1'
#
loop_
_entity.id
_entity.type
_entity.pdbx_description
1 polymer ?
#
loop_
_entity_poly.entity_id
_entity_poly.type
_entity_poly.pdbx_seq_one_letter_code
_entity_poly.pdbx_strand_id
1 'polypeptide(L)'
;MKTHSKRQVRCHQWLTLLLLQTALSIPLSLQAAENSTTPREEIMQKQDSHSNVHSSTIHFQKVDNFRDVAGNLQPYQNNRGETLQQGRLYRANALLLSPEEAEKLASLNITHIYDLRTPGEIALHPDSEIPGATWHNINLLGWDDIEPVRVGFTQKPEITIAGAEEIYLNFVNDPITRAQIGTLLTSIAQNEGNQLFHCSGGKDRTGWVSALLQYIAGVPQEIIIADFLASNDYSRDSITQSFNKMANEKGVAAAIAFSPFLGVQDDWLLMAFAEAEKNYGSVDNYLLEGLAITPETKAQLREKLLMP
;
A
#
# COMPACT_ATOMS: atom_id res chain seq x y z
N MET A 1 -19.82 -52.09 17.45
CA MET A 1 -19.32 -52.24 16.07
C MET A 1 -20.10 -51.30 15.18
N LYS A 2 -19.55 -50.12 14.87
CA LYS A 2 -20.17 -49.10 14.02
C LYS A 2 -19.28 -48.87 12.80
N THR A 3 -19.94 -48.75 11.67
CA THR A 3 -19.46 -48.84 10.28
C THR A 3 -18.63 -47.64 9.85
N HIS A 4 -17.44 -47.88 9.30
CA HIS A 4 -16.67 -46.91 8.51
C HIS A 4 -17.01 -47.06 7.03
N SER A 5 -17.56 -46.00 6.42
CA SER A 5 -17.72 -45.86 4.97
C SER A 5 -16.58 -44.98 4.45
N LYS A 6 -15.63 -45.59 3.72
CA LYS A 6 -14.63 -44.90 2.91
C LYS A 6 -15.17 -44.81 1.49
N ARG A 7 -15.38 -43.60 0.97
CA ARG A 7 -15.62 -43.34 -0.46
C ARG A 7 -14.34 -42.85 -1.12
N GLN A 8 -13.98 -43.55 -2.20
CA GLN A 8 -12.95 -43.21 -3.16
C GLN A 8 -13.32 -41.96 -3.97
N VAL A 9 -12.30 -41.19 -4.37
CA VAL A 9 -12.30 -40.49 -5.65
C VAL A 9 -10.94 -40.76 -6.31
N ARG A 10 -10.98 -41.26 -7.55
CA ARG A 10 -9.86 -41.55 -8.44
C ARG A 10 -9.87 -40.54 -9.60
N CYS A 11 -8.72 -40.44 -10.26
CA CYS A 11 -8.51 -40.07 -11.67
C CYS A 11 -8.41 -38.55 -11.95
N HIS A 12 -7.35 -37.99 -12.57
CA HIS A 12 -6.67 -38.43 -13.79
C HIS A 12 -5.18 -38.02 -13.83
N GLN A 13 -4.34 -38.94 -14.31
CA GLN A 13 -3.00 -38.66 -14.85
C GLN A 13 -3.12 -38.42 -16.36
N TRP A 14 -2.38 -37.45 -16.90
CA TRP A 14 -2.03 -37.40 -18.32
C TRP A 14 -0.52 -37.20 -18.46
N LEU A 15 0.11 -38.18 -19.10
CA LEU A 15 1.50 -38.20 -19.53
C LEU A 15 1.49 -37.94 -21.04
N THR A 16 2.33 -37.05 -21.56
CA THR A 16 2.87 -37.19 -22.92
C THR A 16 4.17 -36.43 -23.06
N LEU A 17 5.14 -37.15 -23.61
CA LEU A 17 6.55 -36.82 -23.82
C LEU A 17 6.73 -36.55 -25.32
N LEU A 18 7.42 -35.48 -25.72
CA LEU A 18 8.12 -35.45 -27.01
C LEU A 18 9.32 -34.48 -26.98
N LEU A 19 10.50 -35.06 -27.15
CA LEU A 19 11.77 -34.39 -27.46
C LEU A 19 11.81 -34.04 -28.96
N LEU A 20 12.47 -32.93 -29.33
CA LEU A 20 13.46 -32.95 -30.41
C LEU A 20 14.37 -31.70 -30.35
N GLN A 21 15.67 -31.96 -30.19
CA GLN A 21 16.77 -31.02 -30.43
C GLN A 21 17.01 -30.90 -31.93
N THR A 22 17.29 -29.69 -32.43
CA THR A 22 18.26 -29.47 -33.52
C THR A 22 18.93 -28.11 -33.34
N ALA A 23 20.23 -28.15 -33.08
CA ALA A 23 21.14 -27.03 -33.25
C ALA A 23 21.64 -27.02 -34.71
N LEU A 24 21.64 -25.86 -35.36
CA LEU A 24 22.47 -25.61 -36.54
C LEU A 24 23.18 -24.26 -36.41
N SER A 25 24.50 -24.34 -36.48
CA SER A 25 25.49 -23.28 -36.54
C SER A 25 25.56 -22.68 -37.97
N ILE A 26 25.93 -21.40 -38.15
CA ILE A 26 27.20 -20.85 -38.74
C ILE A 26 26.77 -19.69 -39.70
N PRO A 27 27.54 -18.60 -40.02
CA PRO A 27 28.67 -17.93 -39.35
C PRO A 27 28.47 -16.40 -39.14
N LEU A 28 29.40 -15.82 -38.37
CA LEU A 28 29.83 -14.42 -38.44
C LEU A 28 30.35 -14.07 -39.85
N SER A 29 29.92 -12.93 -40.39
CA SER A 29 30.67 -12.18 -41.40
C SER A 29 30.88 -10.74 -40.91
N LEU A 30 32.12 -10.46 -40.54
CA LEU A 30 32.65 -9.12 -40.28
C LEU A 30 33.08 -8.52 -41.63
N GLN A 31 32.47 -7.42 -42.07
CA GLN A 31 33.17 -6.48 -42.94
C GLN A 31 32.59 -5.07 -42.83
N ALA A 32 33.51 -4.12 -42.68
CA ALA A 32 33.29 -2.70 -42.49
C ALA A 32 32.96 -1.97 -43.80
N ALA A 33 32.11 -0.94 -43.72
CA ALA A 33 32.04 0.22 -44.61
C ALA A 33 31.21 1.29 -43.85
N GLU A 34 31.85 2.27 -43.24
CA GLU A 34 32.03 3.64 -43.77
C GLU A 34 30.74 4.49 -43.85
N ASN A 35 30.70 5.48 -42.95
CA ASN A 35 30.09 6.81 -43.06
C ASN A 35 28.85 6.99 -43.96
N SER A 36 27.70 7.17 -43.31
CA SER A 36 26.72 8.17 -43.76
C SER A 36 25.94 8.72 -42.56
N THR A 37 26.25 9.96 -42.22
CA THR A 37 25.52 10.82 -41.29
C THR A 37 24.11 11.10 -41.83
N THR A 38 23.08 10.81 -41.02
CA THR A 38 21.78 11.48 -41.14
C THR A 38 21.24 11.85 -39.75
N PRO A 39 20.64 13.04 -39.59
CA PRO A 39 20.47 13.68 -38.30
C PRO A 39 19.16 13.24 -37.67
N ARG A 40 19.23 12.53 -36.54
CA ARG A 40 18.03 12.14 -35.77
C ARG A 40 18.17 12.39 -34.27
N GLU A 41 19.03 13.32 -33.87
CA GLU A 41 19.28 13.66 -32.46
C GLU A 41 19.10 15.15 -32.14
N GLU A 42 18.62 15.98 -33.07
CA GLU A 42 18.54 17.43 -32.86
C GLU A 42 17.15 18.02 -33.10
N ILE A 43 16.08 17.34 -32.66
CA ILE A 43 14.76 17.98 -32.46
C ILE A 43 14.08 17.37 -31.24
N MET A 44 14.49 17.79 -30.04
CA MET A 44 13.60 17.80 -28.85
C MET A 44 14.09 18.70 -27.70
N GLN A 45 15.02 19.63 -27.96
CA GLN A 45 15.34 20.69 -27.00
C GLN A 45 14.60 21.98 -27.36
N LYS A 46 13.33 22.04 -26.97
CA LYS A 46 12.64 23.24 -26.48
C LYS A 46 11.18 22.89 -26.16
N GLN A 47 10.74 23.34 -24.99
CA GLN A 47 9.39 23.22 -24.40
C GLN A 47 9.15 21.92 -23.60
N ASP A 48 9.57 21.92 -22.33
CA ASP A 48 8.66 22.01 -21.17
C ASP A 48 9.45 21.83 -19.88
N SER A 49 9.69 22.94 -19.17
CA SER A 49 10.40 22.98 -17.88
C SER A 49 9.46 22.74 -16.69
N HIS A 50 8.58 21.74 -16.80
CA HIS A 50 7.84 21.17 -15.67
C HIS A 50 7.82 19.65 -15.85
N SER A 51 8.92 18.99 -15.49
CA SER A 51 8.97 17.53 -15.44
C SER A 51 7.99 17.05 -14.37
N ASN A 52 6.83 16.59 -14.81
CA ASN A 52 5.87 15.87 -14.00
C ASN A 52 6.50 14.50 -13.68
N VAL A 53 7.30 14.43 -12.60
CA VAL A 53 7.87 13.16 -12.15
C VAL A 53 6.72 12.32 -11.65
N HIS A 54 6.24 11.39 -12.49
CA HIS A 54 5.21 10.45 -12.07
C HIS A 54 5.77 9.52 -10.99
N SER A 55 5.02 9.38 -9.90
CA SER A 55 5.30 8.51 -8.74
C SER A 55 5.72 7.08 -9.15
N SER A 56 5.19 6.58 -10.27
CA SER A 56 5.53 5.25 -10.83
C SER A 56 6.99 5.02 -11.18
N THR A 57 7.82 6.06 -11.21
CA THR A 57 9.26 5.95 -11.50
C THR A 57 10.14 6.11 -10.26
N ILE A 58 9.55 6.40 -9.10
CA ILE A 58 10.28 6.67 -7.87
C ILE A 58 10.33 5.39 -7.02
N HIS A 59 11.49 4.76 -7.06
CA HIS A 59 11.85 3.69 -6.14
C HIS A 59 12.75 4.21 -5.02
N PHE A 60 12.50 3.71 -3.80
CA PHE A 60 13.30 3.90 -2.61
C PHE A 60 13.75 2.52 -2.10
N GLN A 61 14.91 2.43 -1.45
CA GLN A 61 15.45 1.15 -1.00
C GLN A 61 14.67 0.56 0.19
N LYS A 62 14.28 1.40 1.15
CA LYS A 62 13.61 0.98 2.40
C LYS A 62 12.18 1.50 2.54
N VAL A 63 11.76 2.39 1.65
CA VAL A 63 10.37 2.86 1.56
C VAL A 63 9.70 2.18 0.37
N ASP A 64 9.65 0.85 0.44
CA ASP A 64 9.26 -0.01 -0.67
C ASP A 64 7.77 0.04 -0.99
N ASN A 65 6.93 0.37 0.00
CA ASN A 65 5.48 0.47 -0.12
C ASN A 65 5.00 1.88 -0.50
N PHE A 66 5.88 2.69 -1.09
CA PHE A 66 5.58 4.04 -1.56
C PHE A 66 4.77 4.03 -2.87
N ARG A 67 3.64 4.73 -2.90
CA ARG A 67 2.85 4.97 -4.12
C ARG A 67 1.84 6.09 -3.99
N ASP A 68 1.31 6.53 -5.12
CA ASP A 68 0.19 7.45 -5.19
C ASP A 68 -1.14 6.73 -4.87
N VAL A 69 -2.01 7.37 -4.08
CA VAL A 69 -3.35 6.85 -3.75
C VAL A 69 -4.26 6.81 -4.98
N ALA A 70 -4.00 7.67 -5.97
CA ALA A 70 -4.68 7.68 -7.26
C ALA A 70 -4.21 6.56 -8.21
N GLY A 71 -3.26 5.72 -7.79
CA GLY A 71 -2.66 4.66 -8.62
C GLY A 71 -1.35 5.10 -9.25
N ASN A 72 -0.44 4.15 -9.49
CA ASN A 72 0.92 4.45 -9.97
C ASN A 72 1.08 4.39 -11.49
N LEU A 73 0.67 3.31 -12.14
CA LEU A 73 0.87 3.14 -13.60
C LEU A 73 -0.10 3.99 -14.41
N GLN A 74 -1.36 3.97 -14.01
CA GLN A 74 -2.45 4.77 -14.57
C GLN A 74 -3.31 5.26 -13.42
N PRO A 75 -3.85 6.48 -13.49
CA PRO A 75 -4.79 6.95 -12.50
C PRO A 75 -6.04 6.06 -12.49
N TYR A 76 -6.55 5.76 -11.30
CA TYR A 76 -7.82 5.06 -11.15
C TYR A 76 -8.96 5.91 -11.66
N GLN A 77 -10.02 5.24 -12.12
CA GLN A 77 -11.27 5.87 -12.51
C GLN A 77 -12.37 5.49 -11.52
N ASN A 78 -13.27 6.43 -11.28
CA ASN A 78 -14.44 6.17 -10.45
C ASN A 78 -15.61 5.62 -11.30
N ASN A 79 -16.69 5.21 -10.63
CA ASN A 79 -17.89 4.66 -11.27
C ASN A 79 -18.60 5.60 -12.27
N ARG A 80 -18.20 6.88 -12.33
CA ARG A 80 -18.73 7.90 -13.25
C ARG A 80 -17.78 8.21 -14.41
N GLY A 81 -16.63 7.54 -14.47
CA GLY A 81 -15.56 7.80 -15.44
C GLY A 81 -14.68 9.00 -15.10
N GLU A 82 -14.84 9.62 -13.92
CA GLU A 82 -13.95 10.68 -13.45
C GLU A 82 -12.61 10.04 -13.05
N THR A 83 -11.51 10.71 -13.39
CA THR A 83 -10.16 10.20 -13.16
C THR A 83 -9.59 10.78 -11.86
N LEU A 84 -8.96 9.95 -11.04
CA LEU A 84 -8.30 10.42 -9.82
C LEU A 84 -7.04 11.24 -10.17
N GLN A 85 -6.82 12.32 -9.44
CA GLN A 85 -5.68 13.20 -9.63
C GLN A 85 -4.42 12.62 -8.97
N GLN A 86 -3.46 12.17 -9.80
CA GLN A 86 -2.11 11.83 -9.34
C GLN A 86 -1.35 13.07 -8.90
N GLY A 87 -0.30 12.84 -8.10
CA GLY A 87 0.62 13.84 -7.63
C GLY A 87 0.12 14.61 -6.41
N ARG A 88 -0.95 14.15 -5.74
CA ARG A 88 -1.59 14.87 -4.62
C ARG A 88 -1.46 14.17 -3.28
N LEU A 89 -1.65 12.85 -3.26
CA LEU A 89 -1.73 12.11 -2.02
C LEU A 89 -0.98 10.80 -2.16
N TYR A 90 0.05 10.65 -1.35
CA TYR A 90 0.93 9.48 -1.36
C TYR A 90 0.71 8.65 -0.10
N ARG A 91 0.95 7.35 -0.25
CA ARG A 91 1.02 6.38 0.84
C ARG A 91 2.41 5.75 0.88
N ALA A 92 2.87 5.38 2.07
CA ALA A 92 4.17 4.73 2.24
C ALA A 92 4.21 3.83 3.50
N ASN A 93 5.29 3.06 3.65
CA ASN A 93 5.75 2.55 4.94
C ASN A 93 6.64 3.59 5.66
N ALA A 94 7.22 3.24 6.82
CA ALA A 94 8.08 4.15 7.59
C ALA A 94 9.21 4.76 6.74
N LEU A 95 9.50 6.05 6.95
CA LEU A 95 10.35 6.84 6.07
C LEU A 95 11.83 6.72 6.47
N LEU A 96 12.38 5.52 6.33
CA LEU A 96 13.79 5.22 6.64
C LEU A 96 14.68 5.48 5.42
N LEU A 97 14.89 6.76 5.12
CA LEU A 97 15.54 7.23 3.89
C LEU A 97 16.99 7.64 4.14
N SER A 98 17.86 7.40 3.16
CA SER A 98 19.13 8.12 3.07
C SER A 98 18.91 9.62 2.78
N PRO A 99 19.88 10.51 3.02
CA PRO A 99 19.74 11.93 2.70
C PRO A 99 19.38 12.19 1.22
N GLU A 100 19.95 11.42 0.30
CA GLU A 100 19.67 11.51 -1.14
C GLU A 100 18.22 11.11 -1.48
N GLU A 101 17.71 10.08 -0.81
CA GLU A 101 16.31 9.65 -0.97
C GLU A 101 15.33 10.61 -0.32
N ALA A 102 15.71 11.29 0.78
CA ALA A 102 14.89 12.33 1.40
C ALA A 102 14.72 13.53 0.46
N GLU A 103 15.79 13.97 -0.21
CA GLU A 103 15.72 15.01 -1.26
C GLU A 103 14.88 14.55 -2.46
N LYS A 104 14.98 13.27 -2.85
CA LYS A 104 14.13 12.69 -3.88
C LYS A 104 12.65 12.73 -3.49
N LEU A 105 12.31 12.41 -2.23
CA LEU A 105 10.93 12.52 -1.74
C LEU A 105 10.47 13.99 -1.68
N ALA A 106 11.35 14.90 -1.26
CA ALA A 106 11.08 16.34 -1.25
C ALA A 106 10.79 16.91 -2.65
N SER A 107 11.40 16.34 -3.71
CA SER A 107 11.14 16.74 -5.10
C SER A 107 9.68 16.54 -5.56
N LEU A 108 8.89 15.76 -4.83
CA LEU A 108 7.46 15.60 -5.03
C LEU A 108 6.63 16.75 -4.44
N ASN A 109 7.27 17.76 -3.86
CA ASN A 109 6.64 18.91 -3.20
C ASN A 109 5.63 18.48 -2.12
N ILE A 110 5.97 17.44 -1.36
CA ILE A 110 5.17 17.00 -0.22
C ILE A 110 5.31 18.05 0.89
N THR A 111 4.19 18.65 1.28
CA THR A 111 4.12 19.72 2.29
C THR A 111 3.67 19.19 3.65
N HIS A 112 2.95 18.07 3.69
CA HIS A 112 2.47 17.44 4.92
C HIS A 112 2.76 15.94 4.95
N ILE A 113 3.29 15.46 6.06
CA ILE A 113 3.50 14.03 6.35
C ILE A 113 2.68 13.68 7.60
N TYR A 114 1.79 12.69 7.46
CA TYR A 114 1.00 12.15 8.56
C TYR A 114 1.51 10.76 8.95
N ASP A 115 2.16 10.69 10.10
CA ASP A 115 2.65 9.43 10.67
C ASP A 115 1.57 8.80 11.55
N LEU A 116 1.05 7.65 11.11
CA LEU A 116 -0.04 6.91 11.74
C LEU A 116 0.43 5.98 12.87
N ARG A 117 1.73 6.00 13.19
CA ARG A 117 2.36 5.14 14.18
C ARG A 117 2.09 5.58 15.61
N THR A 118 2.20 4.63 16.53
CA THR A 118 2.20 4.93 17.96
C THR A 118 3.53 5.59 18.37
N PRO A 119 3.59 6.35 19.47
CA PRO A 119 4.84 6.94 19.94
C PRO A 119 5.94 5.91 20.19
N GLY A 120 5.60 4.72 20.71
CA GLY A 120 6.57 3.61 20.86
C GLY A 120 7.14 3.10 19.54
N GLU A 121 6.32 2.97 18.49
CA GLU A 121 6.81 2.60 17.15
C GLU A 121 7.75 3.68 16.57
N ILE A 122 7.43 4.96 16.77
CA ILE A 122 8.23 6.11 16.31
C ILE A 122 9.56 6.16 17.06
N ALA A 123 9.54 5.99 18.39
CA ALA A 123 10.75 6.01 19.21
C ALA A 123 11.72 4.88 18.83
N LEU A 124 11.18 3.70 18.47
CA LEU A 124 12.00 2.56 18.05
C LEU A 124 12.60 2.74 16.65
N HIS A 125 11.87 3.35 15.73
CA HIS A 125 12.30 3.57 14.34
C HIS A 125 11.90 4.98 13.87
N PRO A 126 12.65 6.04 14.26
CA PRO A 126 12.31 7.41 13.88
C PRO A 126 12.44 7.60 12.36
N ASP A 127 11.55 8.39 11.77
CA ASP A 127 11.63 8.76 10.36
C ASP A 127 12.82 9.67 10.07
N SER A 128 13.30 9.60 8.84
CA SER A 128 14.17 10.62 8.27
C SER A 128 13.40 11.93 8.06
N GLU A 129 14.06 13.06 8.34
CA GLU A 129 13.51 14.39 8.07
C GLU A 129 13.35 14.62 6.56
N ILE A 130 12.21 15.16 6.13
CA ILE A 130 11.93 15.47 4.73
C ILE A 130 11.92 16.99 4.54
N PRO A 131 12.86 17.55 3.76
CA PRO A 131 12.92 18.99 3.51
C PRO A 131 11.60 19.54 2.96
N GLY A 132 11.13 20.65 3.54
CA GLY A 132 9.93 21.36 3.10
C GLY A 132 8.59 20.76 3.56
N ALA A 133 8.60 19.60 4.23
CA ALA A 133 7.40 18.97 4.76
C ALA A 133 7.23 19.24 6.26
N THR A 134 5.98 19.46 6.69
CA THR A 134 5.62 19.47 8.10
C THR A 134 5.18 18.06 8.52
N TRP A 135 5.82 17.53 9.56
CA TRP A 135 5.48 16.22 10.12
C TRP A 135 4.42 16.32 11.21
N HIS A 136 3.42 15.43 11.16
CA HIS A 136 2.31 15.34 12.09
C HIS A 136 2.15 13.90 12.55
N ASN A 137 2.16 13.64 13.86
CA ASN A 137 1.75 12.34 14.38
C ASN A 137 0.23 12.30 14.58
N ILE A 138 -0.42 11.43 13.82
CA ILE A 138 -1.80 11.02 14.08
C ILE A 138 -1.72 9.62 14.65
N ASN A 139 -1.54 9.48 15.96
CA ASN A 139 -1.44 8.19 16.64
C ASN A 139 -2.75 7.39 16.45
N LEU A 140 -2.84 6.67 15.33
CA LEU A 140 -4.12 6.19 14.82
C LEU A 140 -4.77 5.18 15.76
N LEU A 141 -3.97 4.42 16.50
CA LEU A 141 -4.48 3.42 17.44
C LEU A 141 -4.71 4.01 18.84
N GLY A 142 -4.12 5.17 19.17
CA GLY A 142 -4.22 5.79 20.49
C GLY A 142 -3.42 5.12 21.60
N TRP A 143 -2.47 4.24 21.26
CA TRP A 143 -1.59 3.57 22.23
C TRP A 143 -0.32 4.37 22.42
N ASP A 144 0.26 4.37 23.62
CA ASP A 144 1.51 5.09 23.91
C ASP A 144 2.76 4.32 23.42
N ASP A 145 2.74 2.99 23.56
CA ASP A 145 3.88 2.12 23.21
C ASP A 145 3.63 1.35 21.90
N ILE A 146 4.44 0.34 21.61
CA ILE A 146 4.24 -0.57 20.48
C ILE A 146 2.93 -1.34 20.66
N GLU A 147 2.15 -1.43 19.59
CA GLU A 147 0.91 -2.19 19.52
C GLU A 147 1.10 -3.63 20.07
N PRO A 148 0.38 -4.04 21.14
CA PRO A 148 0.61 -5.34 21.78
C PRO A 148 0.30 -6.53 20.88
N VAL A 149 -0.66 -6.36 19.97
CA VAL A 149 -1.05 -7.37 18.99
C VAL A 149 0.16 -7.79 18.14
N ARG A 150 1.06 -6.85 17.80
CA ARG A 150 2.34 -7.15 17.11
C ARG A 150 3.29 -8.03 17.91
N VAL A 151 3.24 -7.97 19.24
CA VAL A 151 4.07 -8.78 20.14
C VAL A 151 3.53 -10.21 20.25
N GLY A 152 2.21 -10.39 20.17
CA GLY A 152 1.53 -11.69 20.34
C GLY A 152 1.63 -12.67 19.17
N PHE A 153 1.91 -12.19 17.95
CA PHE A 153 1.87 -12.95 16.69
C PHE A 153 2.93 -14.05 16.52
N THR A 154 3.80 -14.28 17.49
CA THR A 154 4.90 -15.25 17.33
C THR A 154 4.57 -16.67 17.81
N GLN A 155 3.32 -16.93 18.18
CA GLN A 155 2.93 -18.17 18.85
C GLN A 155 2.34 -19.23 17.90
N LYS A 156 1.37 -18.88 17.05
CA LYS A 156 0.69 -19.79 16.09
C LYS A 156 0.09 -19.03 14.90
N PRO A 157 -0.04 -19.65 13.72
CA PRO A 157 -0.68 -19.01 12.56
C PRO A 157 -2.12 -18.58 12.83
N GLU A 158 -2.92 -19.40 13.52
CA GLU A 158 -4.33 -19.09 13.77
C GLU A 158 -4.51 -17.88 14.69
N ILE A 159 -3.65 -17.75 15.71
CA ILE A 159 -3.62 -16.58 16.61
C ILE A 159 -3.18 -15.34 15.85
N THR A 160 -2.23 -15.50 14.92
CA THR A 160 -1.73 -14.42 14.08
C THR A 160 -2.80 -13.88 13.15
N ILE A 161 -3.55 -14.78 12.50
CA ILE A 161 -4.67 -14.42 11.64
C ILE A 161 -5.77 -13.74 12.45
N ALA A 162 -6.19 -14.31 13.57
CA ALA A 162 -7.24 -13.73 14.41
C ALA A 162 -6.88 -12.32 14.92
N GLY A 163 -5.62 -12.10 15.34
CA GLY A 163 -5.20 -10.76 15.76
C GLY A 163 -5.05 -9.79 14.57
N ALA A 164 -4.74 -10.27 13.37
CA ALA A 164 -4.79 -9.45 12.15
C ALA A 164 -6.23 -9.01 11.84
N GLU A 165 -7.20 -9.93 11.90
CA GLU A 165 -8.62 -9.64 11.72
C GLU A 165 -9.14 -8.63 12.75
N GLU A 166 -8.75 -8.79 14.02
CA GLU A 166 -9.13 -7.88 15.11
C GLU A 166 -8.68 -6.43 14.86
N ILE A 167 -7.51 -6.21 14.25
CA ILE A 167 -7.06 -4.87 13.86
C ILE A 167 -8.06 -4.20 12.90
N TYR A 168 -8.55 -4.92 11.89
CA TYR A 168 -9.47 -4.37 10.89
C TYR A 168 -10.86 -4.11 11.46
N LEU A 169 -11.33 -4.96 12.37
CA LEU A 169 -12.56 -4.70 13.13
C LEU A 169 -12.42 -3.46 14.01
N ASN A 170 -11.26 -3.27 14.64
CA ASN A 170 -11.02 -2.13 15.52
C ASN A 170 -10.91 -0.80 14.78
N PHE A 171 -10.54 -0.77 13.49
CA PHE A 171 -10.66 0.45 12.69
C PHE A 171 -12.09 1.01 12.66
N VAL A 172 -13.09 0.14 12.80
CA VAL A 172 -14.51 0.51 12.82
C VAL A 172 -15.07 0.61 14.24
N ASN A 173 -14.64 -0.26 15.15
CA ASN A 173 -15.27 -0.41 16.45
C ASN A 173 -14.64 0.45 17.55
N ASP A 174 -13.32 0.68 17.48
CA ASP A 174 -12.63 1.43 18.51
C ASP A 174 -12.89 2.94 18.36
N PRO A 175 -13.46 3.62 19.37
CA PRO A 175 -13.81 5.04 19.27
C PRO A 175 -12.57 5.95 19.14
N ILE A 176 -11.44 5.59 19.74
CA ILE A 176 -10.20 6.38 19.64
C ILE A 176 -9.69 6.31 18.20
N THR A 177 -9.63 5.10 17.65
CA THR A 177 -9.19 4.85 16.28
C THR A 177 -10.06 5.57 15.26
N ARG A 178 -11.38 5.49 15.42
CA ARG A 178 -12.33 6.26 14.60
C ARG A 178 -12.08 7.77 14.66
N ALA A 179 -11.92 8.32 15.86
CA ALA A 179 -11.66 9.75 16.02
C ALA A 179 -10.37 10.18 15.30
N GLN A 180 -9.30 9.38 15.39
CA GLN A 180 -8.03 9.66 14.73
C GLN A 180 -8.10 9.53 13.20
N ILE A 181 -8.84 8.54 12.67
CA ILE A 181 -9.12 8.47 11.22
C ILE A 181 -9.90 9.72 10.77
N GLY A 182 -10.90 10.15 11.56
CA GLY A 182 -11.66 11.38 11.31
C GLY A 182 -10.78 12.63 11.26
N THR A 183 -9.88 12.79 12.23
CA THR A 183 -8.88 13.86 12.28
C THR A 183 -7.96 13.83 11.07
N LEU A 184 -7.48 12.65 10.67
CA LEU A 184 -6.62 12.50 9.49
C LEU A 184 -7.33 12.94 8.20
N LEU A 185 -8.51 12.39 7.92
CA LEU A 185 -9.26 12.71 6.69
C LEU A 185 -9.64 14.19 6.64
N THR A 186 -10.01 14.78 7.78
CA THR A 186 -10.28 16.22 7.88
C THR A 186 -9.02 17.05 7.62
N SER A 187 -7.87 16.64 8.18
CA SER A 187 -6.59 17.31 7.94
C SER A 187 -6.19 17.22 6.47
N ILE A 188 -6.39 16.07 5.83
CA ILE A 188 -6.10 15.88 4.42
C ILE A 188 -6.96 16.82 3.57
N ALA A 189 -8.25 16.93 3.89
CA ALA A 189 -9.20 17.79 3.19
C ALA A 189 -8.81 19.27 3.27
N GLN A 190 -8.42 19.74 4.46
CA GLN A 190 -8.20 21.15 4.77
C GLN A 190 -6.81 21.68 4.38
N ASN A 191 -5.80 20.81 4.32
CA ASN A 191 -4.45 21.22 3.98
C ASN A 191 -4.23 21.21 2.46
N GLU A 192 -3.50 22.21 1.98
CA GLU A 192 -3.13 22.33 0.58
C GLU A 192 -1.77 21.68 0.29
N GLY A 193 -1.47 21.54 -1.01
CA GLY A 193 -0.24 20.91 -1.48
C GLY A 193 -0.31 19.39 -1.47
N ASN A 194 0.83 18.77 -1.78
CA ASN A 194 0.93 17.33 -1.89
C ASN A 194 1.19 16.75 -0.50
N GLN A 195 0.55 15.64 -0.18
CA GLN A 195 0.55 15.09 1.16
C GLN A 195 0.93 13.63 1.15
N LEU A 196 1.49 13.14 2.25
CA LEU A 196 1.83 11.74 2.43
C LEU A 196 1.32 11.25 3.78
N PHE A 197 0.77 10.05 3.82
CA PHE A 197 0.49 9.37 5.08
C PHE A 197 1.10 7.97 5.09
N HIS A 198 1.59 7.53 6.24
CA HIS A 198 2.25 6.25 6.35
C HIS A 198 2.08 5.63 7.73
N CYS A 199 2.37 4.35 7.84
CA CYS A 199 2.54 3.67 9.10
C CYS A 199 3.82 2.82 9.05
N SER A 200 4.04 1.91 9.99
CA SER A 200 5.25 1.08 10.01
C SER A 200 5.47 0.29 8.71
N GLY A 201 4.45 -0.44 8.23
CA GLY A 201 4.52 -1.23 7.00
C GLY A 201 3.80 -0.63 5.80
N GLY A 202 3.11 0.50 5.97
CA GLY A 202 2.31 1.13 4.90
C GLY A 202 1.13 0.29 4.39
N LYS A 203 0.76 -0.76 5.13
CA LYS A 203 -0.18 -1.80 4.68
C LYS A 203 -1.53 -1.73 5.39
N ASP A 204 -1.60 -1.86 6.72
CA ASP A 204 -2.88 -2.02 7.44
C ASP A 204 -3.57 -0.67 7.70
N ARG A 205 -3.02 0.14 8.63
CA ARG A 205 -3.54 1.49 8.95
C ARG A 205 -3.59 2.38 7.70
N THR A 206 -2.50 2.42 6.96
CA THR A 206 -2.40 3.14 5.69
C THR A 206 -3.37 2.57 4.64
N GLY A 207 -3.52 1.25 4.54
CA GLY A 207 -4.43 0.64 3.58
C GLY A 207 -5.89 0.95 3.84
N TRP A 208 -6.32 0.95 5.11
CA TRP A 208 -7.68 1.35 5.45
C TRP A 208 -7.97 2.81 5.08
N VAL A 209 -7.04 3.72 5.42
CA VAL A 209 -7.16 5.13 5.05
C VAL A 209 -7.19 5.31 3.52
N SER A 210 -6.29 4.66 2.78
CA SER A 210 -6.30 4.69 1.30
C SER A 210 -7.61 4.18 0.72
N ALA A 211 -8.15 3.08 1.27
CA ALA A 211 -9.40 2.51 0.83
C ALA A 211 -10.60 3.45 1.06
N LEU A 212 -10.63 4.15 2.20
CA LEU A 212 -11.66 5.17 2.47
C LEU A 212 -11.57 6.36 1.52
N LEU A 213 -10.36 6.84 1.22
CA LEU A 213 -10.14 7.94 0.26
C LEU A 213 -10.60 7.54 -1.15
N GLN A 214 -10.24 6.35 -1.60
CA GLN A 214 -10.68 5.81 -2.89
C GLN A 214 -12.20 5.58 -2.92
N TYR A 215 -12.80 5.11 -1.82
CA TYR A 215 -14.26 5.00 -1.67
C TYR A 215 -14.94 6.38 -1.78
N ILE A 216 -14.42 7.41 -1.11
CA ILE A 216 -14.93 8.80 -1.18
C ILE A 216 -14.85 9.34 -2.61
N ALA A 217 -13.79 9.02 -3.35
CA ALA A 217 -13.63 9.36 -4.77
C ALA A 217 -14.62 8.58 -5.67
N GLY A 218 -15.17 7.46 -5.18
CA GLY A 218 -16.13 6.61 -5.89
C GLY A 218 -15.47 5.53 -6.75
N VAL A 219 -14.22 5.16 -6.46
CA VAL A 219 -13.47 4.10 -7.14
C VAL A 219 -14.20 2.75 -6.97
N PRO A 220 -14.29 1.91 -8.02
CA PRO A 220 -14.87 0.57 -7.90
C PRO A 220 -14.18 -0.26 -6.82
N GLN A 221 -14.94 -1.04 -6.06
CA GLN A 221 -14.43 -1.80 -4.92
C GLN A 221 -13.31 -2.77 -5.33
N GLU A 222 -13.40 -3.35 -6.53
CA GLU A 222 -12.40 -4.27 -7.07
C GLU A 222 -11.04 -3.58 -7.26
N ILE A 223 -11.04 -2.29 -7.64
CA ILE A 223 -9.83 -1.49 -7.78
C ILE A 223 -9.27 -1.12 -6.41
N ILE A 224 -10.13 -0.79 -5.44
CA ILE A 224 -9.71 -0.53 -4.05
C ILE A 224 -9.01 -1.75 -3.45
N ILE A 225 -9.59 -2.94 -3.63
CA ILE A 225 -9.00 -4.20 -3.17
C ILE A 225 -7.68 -4.47 -3.89
N ALA A 226 -7.61 -4.23 -5.20
CA ALA A 226 -6.38 -4.41 -5.96
C ALA A 226 -5.24 -3.48 -5.49
N ASP A 227 -5.51 -2.20 -5.22
CA ASP A 227 -4.50 -1.27 -4.66
C ASP A 227 -4.03 -1.72 -3.26
N PHE A 228 -4.96 -2.19 -2.44
CA PHE A 228 -4.64 -2.69 -1.10
C PHE A 228 -3.72 -3.91 -1.18
N LEU A 229 -4.08 -4.91 -1.99
CA LEU A 229 -3.31 -6.13 -2.21
C LEU A 229 -1.95 -5.88 -2.84
N ALA A 230 -1.80 -4.81 -3.64
CA ALA A 230 -0.52 -4.43 -4.23
C ALA A 230 0.58 -4.24 -3.18
N SER A 231 0.25 -3.96 -1.92
CA SER A 231 1.21 -3.90 -0.82
C SER A 231 2.08 -5.16 -0.70
N ASN A 232 1.54 -6.34 -1.04
CA ASN A 232 2.30 -7.60 -1.06
C ASN A 232 3.38 -7.63 -2.13
N ASP A 233 3.13 -6.98 -3.28
CA ASP A 233 4.08 -6.89 -4.38
C ASP A 233 5.14 -5.82 -4.13
N TYR A 234 4.72 -4.64 -3.68
CA TYR A 234 5.62 -3.54 -3.33
C TYR A 234 6.59 -3.94 -2.21
N SER A 235 6.11 -4.61 -1.17
CA SER A 235 6.94 -5.01 -0.03
C SER A 235 7.50 -6.43 -0.12
N ARG A 236 7.48 -7.08 -1.29
CA ARG A 236 7.89 -8.48 -1.47
C ARG A 236 9.28 -8.77 -0.89
N ASP A 237 10.23 -7.88 -1.15
CA ASP A 237 11.61 -8.04 -0.71
C ASP A 237 11.74 -7.86 0.81
N SER A 238 11.08 -6.85 1.39
CA SER A 238 11.06 -6.65 2.85
C SER A 238 10.32 -7.76 3.59
N ILE A 239 9.25 -8.30 3.02
CA ILE A 239 8.55 -9.49 3.52
C ILE A 239 9.50 -10.68 3.55
N THR A 240 10.21 -10.94 2.45
CA THR A 240 11.18 -12.03 2.34
C THR A 240 12.32 -11.87 3.35
N GLN A 241 12.87 -10.66 3.49
CA GLN A 241 13.90 -10.36 4.47
C GLN A 241 13.43 -10.55 5.90
N SER A 242 12.21 -10.09 6.23
CA SER A 242 11.60 -10.24 7.55
C SER A 242 11.35 -11.70 7.90
N PHE A 243 10.87 -12.49 6.94
CA PHE A 243 10.68 -13.93 7.10
C PHE A 243 12.02 -14.63 7.39
N ASN A 244 13.04 -14.37 6.58
CA ASN A 244 14.36 -14.99 6.74
C ASN A 244 15.02 -14.60 8.07
N LYS A 245 14.91 -13.33 8.47
CA LYS A 245 15.39 -12.85 9.77
C LYS A 245 14.70 -13.61 10.91
N MET A 246 13.37 -13.71 10.89
CA MET A 246 12.63 -14.45 11.91
C MET A 246 12.98 -15.94 11.91
N ALA A 247 13.14 -16.55 10.74
CA ALA A 247 13.53 -17.96 10.62
C ALA A 247 14.91 -18.21 11.26
N ASN A 248 15.85 -17.28 11.10
CA ASN A 248 17.18 -17.34 11.70
C ASN A 248 17.17 -17.08 13.21
N GLU A 249 16.39 -16.10 13.68
CA GLU A 249 16.38 -15.68 15.09
C GLU A 249 15.50 -16.55 15.99
N LYS A 250 14.35 -17.02 15.46
CA LYS A 250 13.29 -17.71 16.23
C LYS A 250 12.91 -19.08 15.66
N GLY A 251 13.49 -19.48 14.53
CA GLY A 251 13.24 -20.76 13.86
C GLY A 251 12.17 -20.68 12.77
N VAL A 252 12.28 -21.58 11.78
CA VAL A 252 11.40 -21.62 10.59
C VAL A 252 9.92 -21.76 10.96
N ALA A 253 9.58 -22.53 12.00
CA ALA A 253 8.20 -22.70 12.45
C ALA A 253 7.58 -21.38 12.93
N ALA A 254 8.34 -20.55 13.65
CA ALA A 254 7.88 -19.23 14.09
C ALA A 254 7.71 -18.29 12.89
N ALA A 255 8.63 -18.33 11.92
CA ALA A 255 8.52 -17.54 10.70
C ALA A 255 7.28 -17.92 9.88
N ILE A 256 6.99 -19.22 9.73
CA ILE A 256 5.76 -19.70 9.07
C ILE A 256 4.52 -19.21 9.82
N ALA A 257 4.50 -19.32 11.15
CA ALA A 257 3.38 -18.86 11.97
C ALA A 257 3.11 -17.35 11.83
N PHE A 258 4.16 -16.55 11.70
CA PHE A 258 4.06 -15.11 11.54
C PHE A 258 3.79 -14.66 10.10
N SER A 259 4.13 -15.48 9.10
CA SER A 259 4.11 -15.11 7.69
C SER A 259 2.79 -14.50 7.17
N PRO A 260 1.59 -14.93 7.61
CA PRO A 260 0.35 -14.28 7.18
C PRO A 260 0.32 -12.79 7.49
N PHE A 261 0.91 -12.37 8.62
CA PHE A 261 0.92 -10.97 9.06
C PHE A 261 1.96 -10.09 8.36
N LEU A 262 2.94 -10.70 7.66
CA LEU A 262 3.93 -9.95 6.89
C LEU A 262 3.31 -9.22 5.70
N GLY A 263 2.27 -9.83 5.10
CA GLY A 263 1.52 -9.26 3.99
C GLY A 263 0.13 -8.75 4.41
N VAL A 264 -0.76 -8.71 3.43
CA VAL A 264 -2.19 -8.41 3.58
C VAL A 264 -3.04 -9.41 2.80
N GLN A 265 -4.30 -9.57 3.21
CA GLN A 265 -5.31 -10.42 2.57
C GLN A 265 -6.58 -9.59 2.34
N ASP A 266 -7.23 -9.81 1.20
CA ASP A 266 -8.45 -9.09 0.79
C ASP A 266 -9.58 -9.23 1.81
N ASP A 267 -9.76 -10.42 2.36
CA ASP A 267 -10.74 -10.70 3.41
C ASP A 267 -10.64 -9.74 4.61
N TRP A 268 -9.44 -9.26 4.96
CA TRP A 268 -9.26 -8.32 6.06
C TRP A 268 -9.80 -6.92 5.73
N LEU A 269 -9.52 -6.43 4.52
CA LEU A 269 -10.08 -5.15 4.08
C LEU A 269 -11.60 -5.24 3.94
N LEU A 270 -12.10 -6.33 3.34
CA LEU A 270 -13.53 -6.60 3.21
C LEU A 270 -14.22 -6.71 4.57
N MET A 271 -13.55 -7.26 5.57
CA MET A 271 -14.05 -7.33 6.94
C MET A 271 -14.27 -5.94 7.55
N ALA A 272 -13.35 -4.99 7.36
CA ALA A 272 -13.55 -3.61 7.81
C ALA A 272 -14.73 -2.93 7.10
N PHE A 273 -14.87 -3.10 5.78
CA PHE A 273 -16.03 -2.59 5.05
C PHE A 273 -17.35 -3.21 5.54
N ALA A 274 -17.39 -4.53 5.71
CA ALA A 274 -18.56 -5.25 6.20
C ALA A 274 -18.93 -4.85 7.64
N GLU A 275 -17.95 -4.63 8.51
CA GLU A 275 -18.18 -4.16 9.88
C GLU A 275 -18.73 -2.72 9.89
N ALA A 276 -18.25 -1.86 8.99
CA ALA A 276 -18.80 -0.51 8.81
C ALA A 276 -20.26 -0.54 8.33
N GLU A 277 -20.58 -1.36 7.33
CA GLU A 277 -21.96 -1.54 6.87
C GLU A 277 -22.86 -2.12 7.96
N LYS A 278 -22.38 -3.11 8.71
CA LYS A 278 -23.13 -3.74 9.80
C LYS A 278 -23.45 -2.76 10.93
N ASN A 279 -22.49 -1.92 11.33
CA ASN A 279 -22.64 -1.07 12.51
C ASN A 279 -23.28 0.30 12.20
N TYR A 280 -23.23 0.76 10.96
CA TYR A 280 -23.72 2.09 10.54
C TYR A 280 -24.77 2.02 9.42
N GLY A 281 -25.06 0.84 8.88
CA GLY A 281 -26.00 0.62 7.77
C GLY A 281 -25.41 0.90 6.38
N SER A 282 -24.35 1.70 6.28
CA SER A 282 -23.56 1.91 5.07
C SER A 282 -22.18 2.48 5.41
N VAL A 283 -21.23 2.36 4.48
CA VAL A 283 -19.91 3.02 4.61
C VAL A 283 -20.06 4.55 4.64
N ASP A 284 -21.04 5.11 3.92
CA ASP A 284 -21.32 6.56 3.96
C ASP A 284 -21.78 7.03 5.35
N ASN A 285 -22.59 6.24 6.05
CA ASN A 285 -22.97 6.52 7.44
C ASN A 285 -21.78 6.33 8.39
N TYR A 286 -20.90 5.35 8.14
CA TYR A 286 -19.67 5.22 8.91
C TYR A 286 -18.76 6.46 8.75
N LEU A 287 -18.60 6.99 7.53
CA LEU A 287 -17.88 8.25 7.31
C LEU A 287 -18.53 9.40 8.09
N LEU A 288 -19.84 9.56 8.00
CA LEU A 288 -20.56 10.68 8.59
C LEU A 288 -20.66 10.59 10.13
N GLU A 289 -21.16 9.47 10.65
CA GLU A 289 -21.49 9.29 12.06
C GLU A 289 -20.34 8.66 12.85
N GLY A 290 -19.64 7.70 12.22
CA GLY A 290 -18.53 6.99 12.85
C GLY A 290 -17.25 7.82 12.89
N LEU A 291 -16.92 8.49 11.79
CA LEU A 291 -15.68 9.25 11.62
C LEU A 291 -15.89 10.78 11.68
N ALA A 292 -17.12 11.25 11.86
CA ALA A 292 -17.47 12.67 11.89
C ALA A 292 -17.08 13.45 10.62
N ILE A 293 -17.04 12.79 9.46
CA ILE A 293 -16.75 13.42 8.16
C ILE A 293 -18.00 14.11 7.65
N THR A 294 -18.01 15.45 7.74
CA THR A 294 -19.13 16.26 7.27
C THR A 294 -19.27 16.21 5.74
N PRO A 295 -20.46 16.55 5.20
CA PRO A 295 -20.64 16.68 3.75
C PRO A 295 -19.64 17.64 3.10
N GLU A 296 -19.29 18.73 3.78
CA GLU A 296 -18.30 19.71 3.31
C GLU A 296 -16.90 19.10 3.25
N THR A 297 -16.49 18.39 4.29
CA THR A 297 -15.18 17.70 4.34
C THR A 297 -15.11 16.63 3.22
N LYS A 298 -16.18 15.86 3.03
CA LYS A 298 -16.27 14.88 1.94
C LYS A 298 -16.18 15.53 0.57
N ALA A 299 -16.81 16.69 0.37
CA ALA A 299 -16.74 17.44 -0.88
C ALA A 299 -15.31 17.95 -1.16
N GLN A 300 -14.64 18.51 -0.15
CA GLN A 300 -13.23 18.94 -0.25
C GLN A 300 -12.28 17.78 -0.57
N LEU A 301 -12.48 16.62 0.05
CA LEU A 301 -11.72 15.42 -0.30
C LEU A 301 -11.94 15.02 -1.76
N ARG A 302 -13.20 15.03 -2.23
CA ARG A 302 -13.49 14.72 -3.64
C ARG A 302 -12.84 15.70 -4.61
N GLU A 303 -12.90 16.99 -4.32
CA GLU A 303 -12.23 18.04 -5.12
C GLU A 303 -10.71 17.84 -5.17
N LYS A 304 -10.10 17.43 -4.05
CA LYS A 304 -8.66 17.15 -3.98
C LYS A 304 -8.25 15.85 -4.69
N LEU A 305 -9.15 14.86 -4.72
CA LEU A 305 -8.86 13.51 -5.24
C LEU A 305 -9.18 13.35 -6.72
N LEU A 306 -10.05 14.17 -7.31
CA LEU A 306 -10.50 14.03 -8.69
C LEU A 306 -9.91 15.12 -9.59
N MET A 307 -9.66 14.77 -10.84
CA MET A 307 -9.31 15.76 -11.85
C MET A 307 -10.47 16.76 -12.04
N PRO A 308 -10.18 18.07 -12.22
CA PRO A 308 -11.19 19.09 -12.51
C PRO A 308 -11.97 18.84 -13.80
#